data_AF-A0A7J4K7G6-F1
#
_entry.id   AF-A0A7J4K7G6-F1
#
_cell.length_a   1.000
_cell.length_b   1.000
_cell.length_c   1.000
_cell.angle_alpha   90.00
_cell.angle_beta   90.00
_cell.angle_gamma   90.00
#
_symmetry.space_group_name_H-M   'P 1'
#
loop_
_entity.id
_entity.type
_entity.pdbx_description
1 polymer ?
#
loop_
_entity_poly.entity_id
_entity_poly.type
_entity_poly.pdbx_seq_one_letter_code
_entity_poly.pdbx_strand_id
1 'polypeptide(L)'
;MKVVMMVKDILSEVDGDDIFLLANNKKVSSIKELYVLLQRLDDKIFYFHVNEEKNDFYNWVRDVYQDKKLADDLLWCTNKESMIFCLKSRIEEAERASLFNLLPSIEVQNTKSKKQQTSTPLNTMIDIDQLRKKSEEKLVKQQKLSKFSNIKERFNKLQAKKIRKESSVDDTLQKIRGVYGL
;
A
#
# COMPACT_ATOMS: atom_id res chain seq x y z
N MET A 1 31.64 7.54 17.03
CA MET A 1 31.01 6.27 16.62
C MET A 1 29.89 6.61 15.65
N LYS A 2 29.96 6.15 14.38
CA LYS A 2 28.83 6.24 13.46
C LYS A 2 27.99 4.99 13.68
N VAL A 3 26.84 5.13 14.34
CA VAL A 3 25.81 4.10 14.33
C VAL A 3 25.29 4.05 12.91
N VAL A 4 25.76 3.08 12.12
CA VAL A 4 25.19 2.81 10.80
C VAL A 4 23.84 2.16 11.08
N MET A 5 22.75 2.92 10.97
CA MET A 5 21.41 2.37 11.08
C MET A 5 21.27 1.29 10.00
N MET A 6 21.14 0.03 10.42
CA MET A 6 20.91 -1.08 9.50
C MET A 6 19.46 -1.02 9.05
N VAL A 7 19.26 -0.54 7.83
CA VAL A 7 17.94 -0.59 7.17
C VAL A 7 17.65 -2.05 6.86
N LYS A 8 16.54 -2.56 7.39
CA LYS A 8 16.10 -3.94 7.14
C LYS A 8 15.35 -4.03 5.82
N ASP A 9 15.56 -5.12 5.10
CA ASP A 9 14.80 -5.42 3.90
C ASP A 9 13.33 -5.65 4.28
N ILE A 10 12.41 -5.09 3.50
CA ILE A 10 10.97 -5.27 3.69
C ILE A 10 10.53 -6.74 3.65
N LEU A 11 11.32 -7.61 3.01
CA LEU A 11 11.07 -9.06 2.95
C LEU A 11 11.74 -9.85 4.09
N SER A 12 12.60 -9.21 4.88
CA SER A 12 13.30 -9.85 6.00
C SER A 12 12.46 -9.90 7.27
N GLU A 13 12.79 -10.86 8.13
CA GLU A 13 12.28 -10.93 9.49
C GLU A 13 13.13 -10.08 10.43
N VAL A 14 12.52 -9.61 11.52
CA VAL A 14 13.16 -8.82 12.58
C VAL A 14 13.06 -9.55 13.91
N ASP A 15 14.07 -9.37 14.75
CA ASP A 15 14.20 -10.01 16.06
C ASP A 15 14.38 -8.97 17.17
N GLY A 16 14.43 -9.46 18.41
CA GLY A 16 14.68 -8.62 19.60
C GLY A 16 13.65 -7.50 19.80
N ASP A 17 14.16 -6.28 19.98
CA ASP A 17 13.36 -5.09 20.30
C ASP A 17 12.58 -4.53 19.10
N ASP A 18 12.86 -5.03 17.90
CA ASP A 18 12.22 -4.58 16.67
C ASP A 18 10.94 -5.35 16.33
N ILE A 19 10.62 -6.41 17.10
CA ILE A 19 9.39 -7.18 16.96
C ILE A 19 8.19 -6.32 17.35
N PHE A 20 7.14 -6.35 16.52
CA PHE A 20 5.90 -5.66 16.85
C PHE A 20 5.03 -6.51 17.79
N LEU A 21 4.58 -5.90 18.89
CA LEU A 21 3.71 -6.53 19.88
C LEU A 21 2.28 -5.99 19.75
N LEU A 22 1.33 -6.88 19.51
CA LEU A 22 -0.09 -6.55 19.49
C LEU A 22 -0.69 -6.52 20.90
N ALA A 23 -1.81 -5.83 21.05
CA ALA A 23 -2.57 -5.76 22.31
C ALA A 23 -3.05 -7.13 22.84
N ASN A 24 -3.07 -8.16 21.99
CA ASN A 24 -3.38 -9.54 22.37
C ASN A 24 -2.13 -10.40 22.64
N ASN A 25 -0.98 -9.78 22.88
CA ASN A 25 0.33 -10.42 23.09
C ASN A 25 0.85 -11.25 21.91
N LYS A 26 0.24 -11.15 20.72
CA LYS A 26 0.81 -11.75 19.51
C LYS A 26 2.00 -10.92 19.05
N LYS A 27 3.02 -11.62 18.61
CA LYS A 27 4.25 -11.05 18.05
C LYS A 27 4.17 -11.07 16.53
N VAL A 28 4.74 -10.06 15.90
CA VAL A 28 4.89 -9.97 14.45
C VAL A 28 6.34 -9.62 14.14
N SER A 29 7.02 -10.53 13.46
CA SER A 29 8.44 -10.39 13.11
C SER A 29 8.66 -9.94 11.66
N SER A 30 7.62 -9.89 10.82
CA SER A 30 7.78 -9.41 9.44
C SER A 30 6.56 -8.71 8.87
N ILE A 31 6.77 -7.95 7.80
CA ILE A 31 5.70 -7.30 7.02
C ILE A 31 4.77 -8.35 6.41
N LYS A 32 5.30 -9.51 5.99
CA LYS A 32 4.53 -10.65 5.49
C LYS A 32 3.65 -11.24 6.59
N GLU A 33 4.19 -11.43 7.79
CA GLU A 33 3.41 -11.87 8.94
C GLU A 33 2.31 -10.87 9.30
N LEU A 34 2.60 -9.57 9.30
CA LEU A 34 1.60 -8.53 9.53
C LEU A 34 0.44 -8.66 8.54
N TYR A 35 0.75 -8.79 7.24
CA TYR A 35 -0.25 -8.96 6.18
C TYR A 35 -1.15 -10.19 6.40
N VAL A 36 -0.57 -11.34 6.76
CA VAL A 36 -1.33 -12.57 7.03
C VAL A 36 -2.15 -12.44 8.32
N LEU A 37 -1.57 -11.83 9.36
CA LEU A 37 -2.23 -11.65 10.64
C LEU A 37 -3.43 -10.71 10.52
N LEU A 38 -3.32 -9.60 9.78
CA LEU A 38 -4.41 -8.64 9.59
C LEU A 38 -5.64 -9.25 8.92
N GLN A 39 -5.48 -10.22 8.02
CA GLN A 39 -6.62 -10.89 7.36
C GLN A 39 -7.56 -11.61 8.34
N ARG A 40 -7.04 -11.99 9.52
CA ARG A 40 -7.77 -12.73 10.56
C ARG A 40 -7.80 -12.00 11.90
N LEU A 41 -7.29 -10.77 11.95
CA LEU A 41 -7.23 -9.98 13.19
C LEU A 41 -8.62 -9.46 13.52
N ASP A 42 -8.99 -9.56 14.79
CA ASP A 42 -10.21 -8.96 15.32
C ASP A 42 -10.14 -7.43 15.22
N ASP A 43 -11.24 -6.82 14.81
CA ASP A 43 -11.31 -5.37 14.58
C ASP A 43 -11.02 -4.57 15.86
N LYS A 44 -11.40 -5.06 17.04
CA LYS A 44 -11.11 -4.38 18.31
C LYS A 44 -9.61 -4.27 18.57
N ILE A 45 -8.86 -5.32 18.23
CA ILE A 45 -7.40 -5.33 18.38
C ILE A 45 -6.77 -4.41 17.33
N PHE A 46 -7.29 -4.41 16.10
CA PHE A 46 -6.82 -3.48 15.06
C PHE A 46 -6.99 -2.01 15.48
N TYR A 47 -8.19 -1.62 15.94
CA TYR A 47 -8.48 -0.24 16.33
C TYR A 47 -7.79 0.20 17.63
N PHE A 48 -7.23 -0.74 18.41
CA PHE A 48 -6.34 -0.40 19.51
C PHE A 48 -5.01 0.20 19.02
N HIS A 49 -4.58 -0.18 17.82
CA HIS A 49 -3.32 0.26 17.20
C HIS A 49 -3.53 1.37 16.16
N VAL A 50 -4.72 1.44 15.56
CA VAL A 50 -5.07 2.41 14.52
C VAL A 50 -6.31 3.17 14.94
N ASN A 51 -6.16 4.46 15.20
CA ASN A 51 -7.26 5.37 15.54
C ASN A 51 -6.94 6.79 15.02
N GLU A 52 -7.76 7.77 15.41
CA GLU A 52 -7.60 9.16 14.94
C GLU A 52 -6.30 9.83 15.43
N GLU A 53 -5.73 9.35 16.53
CA GLU A 53 -4.54 9.92 17.16
C GLU A 53 -3.25 9.19 16.77
N LYS A 54 -3.35 7.89 16.49
CA LYS A 54 -2.18 7.04 16.25
C LYS A 54 -2.38 5.95 15.21
N ASN A 55 -1.25 5.56 14.62
CA ASN A 55 -1.13 4.37 13.80
C ASN A 55 0.20 3.68 14.14
N ASP A 56 0.13 2.67 15.01
CA ASP A 56 1.32 1.98 15.51
C ASP A 56 2.03 1.20 14.39
N PHE A 57 1.28 0.69 13.40
CA PHE A 57 1.85 -0.03 12.26
C PHE A 57 2.67 0.89 11.36
N TYR A 58 2.20 2.13 11.13
CA TYR A 58 2.97 3.16 10.43
C TYR A 58 4.31 3.43 11.13
N ASN A 59 4.27 3.69 12.45
CA ASN A 59 5.47 3.99 13.22
C ASN A 59 6.46 2.82 13.16
N TRP A 60 5.98 1.58 13.33
CA TRP A 60 6.81 0.39 13.24
C TRP A 60 7.49 0.23 11.87
N VAL A 61 6.74 0.38 10.77
CA VAL A 61 7.31 0.28 9.42
C VAL A 61 8.33 1.39 9.17
N ARG A 62 8.02 2.63 9.58
CA ARG A 62 8.92 3.78 9.43
C ARG A 62 10.21 3.60 10.21
N ASP A 63 10.13 3.15 11.46
CA ASP A 63 11.27 3.16 12.37
C ASP A 63 12.14 1.90 12.21
N VAL A 64 11.52 0.74 11.97
CA VAL A 64 12.23 -0.55 11.86
C VAL A 64 12.71 -0.84 10.44
N TYR A 65 11.84 -0.68 9.45
CA TYR A 65 12.17 -0.99 8.04
C TYR A 65 12.64 0.23 7.27
N GLN A 66 12.41 1.43 7.77
CA GLN A 66 12.73 2.71 7.11
C GLN A 66 12.15 2.80 5.69
N ASP A 67 11.09 2.04 5.42
CA ASP A 67 10.37 2.05 4.16
C ASP A 67 9.39 3.22 4.15
N LYS A 68 9.88 4.39 3.75
CA LYS A 68 9.09 5.62 3.69
C LYS A 68 7.85 5.49 2.81
N LYS A 69 7.96 4.76 1.70
CA LYS A 69 6.85 4.58 0.76
C LYS A 69 5.71 3.83 1.43
N LEU A 70 6.01 2.67 2.03
CA LEU A 70 5.00 1.89 2.73
C LEU A 70 4.48 2.64 3.96
N ALA A 71 5.37 3.26 4.73
CA ALA A 71 4.96 4.03 5.89
C ALA A 71 3.95 5.13 5.51
N ASP A 72 4.26 5.95 4.50
CA ASP A 72 3.36 7.01 4.06
C ASP A 72 2.01 6.45 3.56
N ASP A 73 2.01 5.32 2.86
CA ASP A 73 0.78 4.63 2.46
C ASP A 73 -0.03 4.13 3.67
N LEU A 74 0.64 3.62 4.70
CA LEU A 74 0.00 3.13 5.93
C LEU A 74 -0.55 4.25 6.80
N LEU A 75 0.07 5.43 6.82
CA LEU A 75 -0.35 6.58 7.62
C LEU A 75 -1.82 6.95 7.35
N TRP A 76 -2.27 6.82 6.10
CA TRP A 76 -3.63 7.15 5.67
C TRP A 76 -4.63 5.98 5.76
N CYS A 77 -4.18 4.79 6.16
CA CYS A 77 -5.03 3.61 6.28
C CYS A 77 -5.77 3.62 7.61
N THR A 78 -7.06 3.94 7.60
CA THR A 78 -7.92 3.94 8.81
C THR A 78 -8.69 2.63 9.02
N ASN A 79 -8.66 1.72 8.05
CA ASN A 79 -9.33 0.42 8.12
C ASN A 79 -8.40 -0.71 7.68
N LYS A 80 -8.75 -1.93 8.11
CA LYS A 80 -7.96 -3.14 7.93
C LYS A 80 -7.77 -3.49 6.46
N GLU A 81 -8.81 -3.35 5.64
CA GLU A 81 -8.81 -3.70 4.23
C GLU A 81 -7.83 -2.83 3.43
N SER A 82 -7.82 -1.52 3.68
CA SER A 82 -6.89 -0.59 3.06
C SER A 82 -5.44 -0.91 3.42
N MET A 83 -5.19 -1.23 4.69
CA MET A 83 -3.86 -1.61 5.17
C MET A 83 -3.38 -2.91 4.53
N ILE A 84 -4.24 -3.94 4.48
CA ILE A 84 -3.94 -5.22 3.80
C ILE A 84 -3.57 -4.98 2.34
N PHE A 85 -4.29 -4.10 1.64
CA PHE A 85 -4.01 -3.77 0.25
C PHE A 85 -2.65 -3.09 0.07
N CYS A 86 -2.32 -2.10 0.90
CA CYS A 86 -1.02 -1.41 0.84
C CYS A 86 0.14 -2.37 1.12
N LEU A 87 0.02 -3.19 2.17
CA LEU A 87 1.02 -4.21 2.52
C LEU A 87 1.25 -5.20 1.37
N LYS A 88 0.17 -5.75 0.81
CA LYS A 88 0.25 -6.69 -0.31
C LYS A 88 0.96 -6.08 -1.52
N SER A 89 0.56 -4.87 -1.90
CA SER A 89 1.11 -4.18 -3.07
C SER A 89 2.62 -3.96 -2.92
N ARG A 90 3.06 -3.56 -1.72
CA ARG A 90 4.47 -3.33 -1.42
C ARG A 90 5.28 -4.63 -1.38
N ILE A 91 4.73 -5.70 -0.82
CA ILE A 91 5.37 -7.03 -0.79
C ILE A 91 5.58 -7.53 -2.23
N GLU A 92 4.55 -7.48 -3.08
CA GLU A 92 4.66 -7.92 -4.49
C GLU A 92 5.69 -7.10 -5.27
N GLU A 93 5.80 -5.80 -5.01
CA GLU A 93 6.81 -4.93 -5.60
C GLU A 93 8.23 -5.32 -5.15
N ALA A 94 8.42 -5.58 -3.85
CA ALA A 94 9.69 -6.02 -3.30
C ALA A 94 10.13 -7.39 -3.85
N GLU A 95 9.20 -8.33 -3.94
CA GLU A 95 9.46 -9.66 -4.52
C GLU A 95 9.83 -9.55 -5.99
N ARG A 96 9.14 -8.71 -6.77
CA ARG A 96 9.48 -8.47 -8.18
C ARG A 96 10.86 -7.86 -8.33
N ALA A 97 11.21 -6.88 -7.50
CA ALA A 97 12.53 -6.26 -7.51
C ALA A 97 13.62 -7.26 -7.13
N SER A 98 13.38 -8.10 -6.11
CA SER A 98 14.30 -9.17 -5.70
C SER A 98 14.49 -10.21 -6.81
N LEU A 99 13.40 -10.65 -7.45
CA LEU A 99 13.46 -11.57 -8.60
C LEU A 99 14.23 -10.99 -9.78
N PHE A 100 14.07 -9.69 -10.06
CA PHE A 100 14.81 -9.02 -11.14
C PHE A 100 16.32 -8.98 -10.89
N ASN A 101 16.74 -8.84 -9.63
CA ASN A 101 18.16 -8.91 -9.25
C ASN A 101 18.74 -10.32 -9.36
N LEU A 102 17.89 -11.36 -9.34
CA LEU A 102 18.29 -12.77 -9.45
C LEU A 102 18.20 -13.32 -10.88
N LEU A 103 17.62 -12.59 -11.83
CA LEU A 103 17.64 -12.98 -13.23
C LEU A 103 19.07 -12.76 -13.78
N PRO A 104 19.71 -13.78 -14.39
CA PRO A 104 20.86 -13.54 -15.24
C PRO A 104 20.46 -12.50 -16.28
N SER A 105 21.31 -11.51 -16.53
CA SER A 105 21.10 -10.59 -17.64
C SER A 105 20.94 -11.41 -18.92
N ILE A 106 19.69 -11.65 -19.33
CA ILE A 106 19.42 -12.08 -20.69
C ILE A 106 19.79 -10.86 -21.50
N GLU A 107 21.01 -10.85 -22.06
CA GLU A 107 21.41 -9.90 -23.07
C GLU A 107 20.39 -10.00 -24.21
N VAL A 108 19.41 -9.11 -24.22
CA VAL A 108 18.57 -8.89 -25.39
C VAL A 108 19.47 -8.18 -26.40
N GLN A 109 20.24 -8.98 -27.13
CA GLN A 109 21.04 -8.55 -28.27
C GLN A 109 20.10 -7.87 -29.26
N ASN A 110 20.27 -6.55 -29.34
CA ASN A 110 19.48 -5.64 -30.13
C ASN A 110 19.82 -5.83 -31.62
N THR A 111 19.31 -6.87 -32.27
CA THR A 111 19.45 -7.06 -33.71
C THR A 111 18.17 -6.62 -34.42
N LYS A 112 18.22 -5.41 -34.96
CA LYS A 112 17.28 -4.94 -35.97
C LYS A 112 17.36 -5.88 -37.19
N SER A 113 16.23 -6.49 -37.57
CA SER A 113 15.80 -6.86 -38.94
C SER A 113 15.50 -8.35 -39.24
N LYS A 114 14.29 -8.56 -39.79
CA LYS A 114 13.81 -9.61 -40.74
C LYS A 114 13.45 -11.04 -40.25
N LYS A 115 12.12 -11.25 -40.17
CA LYS A 115 11.26 -12.38 -40.64
C LYS A 115 11.85 -13.81 -40.82
N GLN A 116 11.19 -14.73 -40.08
CA GLN A 116 10.72 -16.11 -40.43
C GLN A 116 11.70 -17.29 -40.32
N GLN A 117 11.45 -18.21 -39.35
CA GLN A 117 10.91 -19.61 -39.49
C GLN A 117 12.06 -20.63 -39.69
N THR A 118 12.18 -21.83 -39.11
CA THR A 118 11.41 -22.82 -38.30
C THR A 118 12.47 -23.89 -37.90
N SER A 119 12.41 -24.61 -36.77
CA SER A 119 11.57 -25.81 -36.56
C SER A 119 11.48 -26.24 -35.06
N THR A 120 10.24 -26.36 -34.59
CA THR A 120 9.75 -27.05 -33.37
C THR A 120 9.89 -28.60 -33.52
N PRO A 121 9.63 -29.49 -32.52
CA PRO A 121 8.56 -29.41 -31.49
C PRO A 121 8.80 -30.12 -30.12
N LEU A 122 8.20 -29.59 -29.02
CA LEU A 122 7.24 -30.39 -28.24
C LEU A 122 6.35 -29.49 -27.37
N ASN A 123 5.13 -29.99 -27.23
CA ASN A 123 3.87 -29.30 -26.99
C ASN A 123 3.53 -29.27 -25.49
N THR A 124 3.32 -28.08 -24.94
CA THR A 124 2.28 -27.87 -23.92
C THR A 124 1.42 -26.73 -24.42
N MET A 125 0.21 -27.07 -24.87
CA MET A 125 -0.82 -26.12 -25.27
C MET A 125 -1.15 -25.23 -24.06
N ILE A 126 -0.57 -24.04 -24.02
CA ILE A 126 -1.16 -22.93 -23.29
C ILE A 126 -1.98 -22.18 -24.32
N ASP A 127 -3.30 -22.27 -24.21
CA ASP A 127 -4.24 -21.55 -25.06
C ASP A 127 -4.06 -20.04 -24.82
N ILE A 128 -3.25 -19.40 -25.66
CA ILE A 128 -2.88 -17.98 -25.58
C ILE A 128 -4.12 -17.08 -25.64
N ASP A 129 -5.22 -17.55 -26.26
CA ASP A 129 -6.47 -16.80 -26.33
C ASP A 129 -7.21 -16.79 -24.98
N GLN A 130 -7.06 -17.82 -24.13
CA GLN A 130 -7.54 -17.75 -22.75
C GLN A 130 -6.74 -16.77 -21.90
N LEU A 131 -5.42 -16.66 -22.11
CA LEU A 131 -4.59 -15.67 -21.43
C LEU A 131 -4.92 -14.24 -21.87
N ARG A 132 -5.17 -14.02 -23.18
CA ARG A 132 -5.60 -12.72 -23.70
C ARG A 132 -6.93 -12.30 -23.10
N LYS A 133 -7.92 -13.20 -23.12
CA LYS A 133 -9.27 -12.94 -22.56
C LYS A 133 -9.23 -12.69 -21.04
N LYS A 134 -8.41 -13.44 -20.30
CA LYS A 134 -8.20 -13.24 -18.85
C LYS A 134 -7.44 -11.95 -18.54
N SER A 135 -6.53 -11.52 -19.43
CA SER A 135 -5.84 -10.24 -19.31
C SER A 135 -6.76 -9.05 -19.60
N GLU A 136 -7.68 -9.18 -20.56
CA GLU A 136 -8.70 -8.18 -20.88
C GLU A 136 -9.74 -8.05 -19.75
N GLU A 137 -10.17 -9.16 -19.15
CA GLU A 137 -11.02 -9.13 -17.95
C GLU A 137 -10.33 -8.46 -16.75
N LYS A 138 -9.01 -8.70 -16.58
CA LYS A 138 -8.20 -8.01 -15.57
C LYS A 138 -8.12 -6.50 -15.84
N LEU A 139 -7.94 -6.10 -17.10
CA LEU A 139 -7.86 -4.70 -17.52
C LEU A 139 -9.20 -3.96 -17.31
N VAL A 140 -10.34 -4.62 -17.58
CA VAL A 140 -11.68 -4.08 -17.29
C VAL A 140 -11.93 -3.98 -15.78
N LYS A 141 -11.44 -4.93 -14.97
CA LYS A 141 -11.48 -4.84 -13.49
C LYS A 141 -10.61 -3.69 -12.96
N GLN A 142 -9.46 -3.45 -13.58
CA GLN A 142 -8.53 -2.37 -13.22
C GLN A 142 -9.07 -0.99 -13.64
N GLN A 143 -9.78 -0.91 -14.78
CA GLN A 143 -10.56 0.28 -15.16
C GLN A 143 -11.79 0.50 -14.27
N LYS A 144 -12.40 -0.56 -13.71
CA LYS A 144 -13.41 -0.41 -12.65
C LYS A 144 -12.79 0.11 -11.34
N LEU A 145 -11.54 -0.26 -11.02
CA LEU A 145 -10.77 0.28 -9.90
C LEU A 145 -10.30 1.73 -10.12
N SER A 146 -10.08 2.16 -11.37
CA SER A 146 -9.84 3.59 -11.66
C SER A 146 -11.07 4.45 -11.36
N LYS A 147 -12.29 3.89 -11.34
CA LYS A 147 -13.46 4.60 -10.79
C LYS A 147 -13.37 4.83 -9.28
N PHE A 148 -12.52 4.10 -8.55
CA PHE A 148 -12.22 4.34 -7.14
C PHE A 148 -11.14 5.44 -6.92
N SER A 149 -10.36 5.84 -7.95
CA SER A 149 -9.52 7.05 -7.84
C SER A 149 -10.36 8.31 -7.66
N ASN A 150 -11.59 8.30 -8.20
CA ASN A 150 -12.60 9.33 -7.96
C ASN A 150 -13.07 9.40 -6.49
N ILE A 151 -12.82 8.39 -5.66
CA ILE A 151 -13.14 8.42 -4.22
C ILE A 151 -12.12 9.27 -3.46
N LYS A 152 -10.83 9.19 -3.81
CA LYS A 152 -9.78 10.07 -3.26
C LYS A 152 -10.06 11.53 -3.62
N GLU A 153 -10.49 11.79 -4.85
CA GLU A 153 -10.86 13.14 -5.29
C GLU A 153 -12.18 13.63 -4.66
N ARG A 154 -13.20 12.76 -4.52
CA ARG A 154 -14.44 13.08 -3.80
C ARG A 154 -14.21 13.35 -2.32
N PHE A 155 -13.36 12.59 -1.64
CA PHE A 155 -13.01 12.80 -0.24
C PHE A 155 -12.30 14.15 -0.06
N ASN A 156 -11.31 14.46 -0.89
CA ASN A 156 -10.63 15.76 -0.89
C ASN A 156 -11.61 16.93 -1.16
N LYS A 157 -12.55 16.76 -2.10
CA LYS A 157 -13.62 17.75 -2.36
C LYS A 157 -14.59 17.90 -1.20
N LEU A 158 -14.92 16.83 -0.48
CA LEU A 158 -15.79 16.86 0.70
C LEU A 158 -15.11 17.56 1.89
N GLN A 159 -13.82 17.30 2.12
CA GLN A 159 -13.03 18.00 3.14
C GLN A 159 -12.94 19.50 2.83
N ALA A 160 -12.63 19.86 1.58
CA ALA A 160 -12.60 21.27 1.16
C ALA A 160 -13.97 21.97 1.30
N LYS A 161 -15.08 21.25 1.13
CA LYS A 161 -16.44 21.79 1.29
C LYS A 161 -16.87 21.92 2.75
N LYS A 162 -16.38 21.05 3.65
CA LYS A 162 -16.61 21.12 5.10
C LYS A 162 -15.87 22.33 5.71
N ILE A 163 -14.59 22.50 5.35
CA ILE A 163 -13.75 23.63 5.80
C ILE A 163 -14.35 24.99 5.39
N ARG A 164 -14.88 25.11 4.16
CA ARG A 164 -15.54 26.34 3.68
C ARG A 164 -16.85 26.66 4.40
N LYS A 165 -17.59 25.64 4.85
CA LYS A 165 -18.81 25.85 5.65
C LYS A 165 -18.48 26.31 7.07
N GLU A 166 -17.44 25.76 7.67
CA GLU A 166 -17.00 26.15 9.02
C GLU A 166 -16.45 27.58 9.04
N SER A 167 -15.67 28.01 8.05
CA SER A 167 -15.22 29.42 7.97
C SER A 167 -16.38 30.39 7.73
N SER A 168 -17.37 30.00 6.92
CA SER A 168 -18.56 30.84 6.66
C SER A 168 -19.47 30.98 7.88
N VAL A 169 -19.52 29.99 8.77
CA VAL A 169 -20.29 30.06 10.02
C VAL A 169 -19.55 30.93 11.04
N ASP A 170 -18.22 30.83 11.12
CA ASP A 170 -17.39 31.65 12.00
C ASP A 170 -17.45 33.13 11.60
N ASP A 171 -17.38 33.44 10.29
CA ASP A 171 -17.57 34.80 9.76
C ASP A 171 -18.97 35.38 10.08
N THR A 172 -19.99 34.52 10.10
CA THR A 172 -21.37 34.92 10.44
C THR A 172 -21.49 35.19 11.94
N LEU A 173 -20.88 34.35 12.79
CA LEU A 173 -20.85 34.52 14.24
C LEU A 173 -20.05 35.76 14.64
N GLN A 174 -18.97 36.07 13.93
CA GLN A 174 -18.15 37.26 14.16
C GLN A 174 -18.87 38.55 13.75
N LYS A 175 -19.67 38.51 12.66
CA LYS A 175 -20.60 39.61 12.31
C LYS A 175 -21.72 39.80 13.33
N ILE A 176 -22.29 38.73 13.87
CA ILE A 176 -23.34 38.82 14.89
C ILE A 176 -22.78 39.39 16.21
N ARG A 177 -21.59 38.95 16.65
CA ARG A 177 -20.93 39.50 17.85
C ARG A 177 -20.64 41.00 17.73
N GLY A 178 -20.22 41.48 16.56
CA GLY A 178 -19.99 42.91 16.31
C GLY A 178 -21.25 43.78 16.30
N VAL A 179 -22.42 43.20 16.03
CA VAL A 179 -23.71 43.94 16.00
C VAL A 179 -24.39 43.98 17.36
N TYR A 180 -24.20 42.95 18.20
CA TYR A 180 -24.87 42.84 19.51
C TYR A 180 -23.98 43.12 20.73
N GLY A 181 -22.69 43.41 20.56
CA GLY A 181 -21.82 43.89 21.65
C GLY A 181 -21.76 42.95 22.86
N LEU A 182 -21.59 41.65 22.61
CA LEU A 182 -21.18 40.65 23.60
C LEU A 182 -19.70 40.33 23.45
#